data_AF-A0A7Y0N3H9-F1
#
_entry.id   AF-A0A7Y0N3H9-F1
#
_cell.length_a   1.000
_cell.length_b   1.000
_cell.length_c   1.000
_cell.angle_alpha   90.00
_cell.angle_beta   90.00
_cell.angle_gamma   90.00
#
_symmetry.space_group_name_H-M   'P 1'
#
loop_
_entity.id
_entity.type
_entity.pdbx_description
1 polymer ?
#
loop_
_entity_poly.entity_id
_entity_poly.type
_entity_poly.pdbx_seq_one_letter_code
_entity_poly.pdbx_strand_id
1 'polypeptide(L)'
;LERETTIVKVKNRFKKPGPSGYRDLNVLVRLPKTNLIAEVQLHLKAIADVKNGPEHDLYAQIQKLERQASMEKRNLSEIEMASIKNMRSQAKNLYQQAWQPYLTTHLEAA
;
A
#
# COMPACT_ATOMS: atom_id res chain seq x y z
N LEU A 1 27.53 -17.10 -0.61
CA LEU A 1 26.30 -17.81 -0.14
C LEU A 1 25.18 -17.39 -1.09
N GLU A 2 25.26 -17.83 -2.34
CA GLU A 2 24.23 -17.53 -3.35
C GLU A 2 23.18 -18.63 -3.26
N ARG A 3 22.00 -18.30 -2.75
CA ARG A 3 20.85 -19.21 -2.73
C ARG A 3 19.90 -18.72 -3.81
N GLU A 4 19.82 -19.45 -4.89
CA GLU A 4 18.85 -19.19 -5.95
C GLU A 4 17.43 -19.46 -5.41
N THR A 5 16.52 -18.53 -5.70
CA THR A 5 15.10 -18.59 -5.32
C THR A 5 14.26 -18.37 -6.57
N THR A 6 13.12 -19.04 -6.67
CA THR A 6 12.26 -18.91 -7.85
C THR A 6 11.25 -17.79 -7.63
N ILE A 7 11.21 -16.81 -8.54
CA ILE A 7 10.15 -15.79 -8.54
C ILE A 7 8.85 -16.45 -8.99
N VAL A 8 7.83 -16.36 -8.15
CA VAL A 8 6.49 -16.91 -8.41
C VAL A 8 5.57 -15.82 -8.95
N LYS A 9 5.69 -14.60 -8.43
CA LYS A 9 4.85 -13.47 -8.85
C LYS A 9 5.54 -12.16 -8.61
N VAL A 10 5.32 -11.21 -9.51
CA VAL A 10 5.75 -9.82 -9.36
C VAL A 10 4.54 -8.90 -9.50
N LYS A 11 4.37 -8.00 -8.54
CA LYS A 11 3.41 -6.88 -8.61
C LYS A 11 4.19 -5.58 -8.48
N ASN A 12 4.28 -4.85 -9.59
CA ASN A 12 4.92 -3.53 -9.61
C ASN A 12 3.86 -2.44 -9.43
N ARG A 13 3.66 -2.00 -8.18
CA ARG A 13 2.73 -0.92 -7.85
C ARG A 13 3.35 0.46 -8.01
N PHE A 14 4.67 0.58 -8.18
CA PHE A 14 5.27 1.84 -8.65
C PHE A 14 4.76 2.22 -10.03
N LYS A 15 4.64 1.26 -10.96
CA LYS A 15 4.09 1.48 -12.31
C LYS A 15 2.56 1.55 -12.33
N LYS A 16 1.90 0.72 -11.52
CA LYS A 16 0.43 0.63 -11.44
C LYS A 16 -0.03 0.76 -9.97
N PRO A 17 -0.15 1.98 -9.44
CA PRO A 17 -0.47 2.20 -8.03
C PRO A 17 -1.84 1.66 -7.67
N GLY A 18 -2.03 1.35 -6.38
CA GLY A 18 -3.34 0.99 -5.84
C GLY A 18 -4.31 2.19 -5.82
N PRO A 19 -5.60 1.97 -5.53
CA PRO A 19 -6.59 3.04 -5.46
C PRO A 19 -6.26 4.16 -4.46
N SER A 20 -5.58 3.83 -3.36
CA SER A 20 -5.08 4.78 -2.37
C SER A 20 -3.85 5.56 -2.83
N GLY A 21 -3.26 5.25 -3.98
CA GLY A 21 -1.98 5.81 -4.41
C GLY A 21 -0.74 5.12 -3.81
N TYR A 22 -0.93 4.10 -2.95
CA TYR A 22 0.15 3.29 -2.40
C TYR A 22 0.99 2.59 -3.48
N ARG A 23 2.31 2.57 -3.28
CA ARG A 23 3.32 2.06 -4.22
C ARG A 23 4.35 1.17 -3.50
N ASP A 24 4.63 0.03 -4.10
CA ASP A 24 5.69 -0.91 -3.72
C ASP A 24 6.05 -1.79 -4.91
N LEU A 25 7.13 -2.56 -4.78
CA LEU A 25 7.40 -3.73 -5.61
C LEU A 25 7.27 -4.96 -4.72
N ASN A 26 6.24 -5.75 -4.98
CA ASN A 26 5.92 -6.94 -4.22
C ASN A 26 6.27 -8.18 -5.03
N VAL A 27 7.18 -8.99 -4.50
CA VAL A 27 7.71 -10.19 -5.14
C VAL A 27 7.39 -11.38 -4.24
N LEU A 28 6.70 -12.37 -4.80
CA LEU A 28 6.54 -13.66 -4.16
C LEU A 28 7.66 -14.57 -4.65
N VAL A 29 8.43 -15.13 -3.72
CA VAL A 29 9.55 -16.04 -4.00
C VAL A 29 9.30 -17.39 -3.37
N ARG A 30 9.67 -18.47 -4.05
CA ARG A 30 9.62 -19.83 -3.52
C ARG A 30 10.99 -20.20 -2.97
N LEU A 31 11.04 -20.43 -1.65
CA LEU A 31 12.26 -20.80 -0.97
C LEU A 31 12.71 -22.21 -1.39
N PRO A 32 14.00 -22.39 -1.69
CA PRO A 32 14.54 -23.71 -2.03
C PRO A 32 14.40 -24.66 -0.82
N LYS A 33 14.26 -25.95 -1.10
CA LYS A 33 14.16 -27.06 -0.12
C LYS A 33 12.86 -27.14 0.67
N THR A 34 12.19 -26.02 0.97
CA THR A 34 10.95 -26.01 1.76
C THR A 34 9.69 -25.82 0.91
N ASN A 35 9.83 -25.32 -0.32
CA ASN A 35 8.73 -24.91 -1.20
C ASN A 35 7.80 -23.83 -0.60
N LEU A 36 8.19 -23.23 0.52
CA LEU A 36 7.44 -22.13 1.13
C LEU A 36 7.47 -20.90 0.24
N ILE A 37 6.35 -20.19 0.20
CA ILE A 37 6.23 -18.91 -0.52
C ILE A 37 6.47 -17.79 0.48
N ALA A 38 7.53 -17.02 0.25
CA ALA A 38 7.84 -15.82 1.01
C ALA A 38 7.46 -14.57 0.20
N GLU A 39 6.95 -13.56 0.89
CA GLU A 39 6.65 -12.26 0.31
C GLU A 39 7.78 -11.28 0.63
N VAL A 40 8.36 -10.69 -0.43
CA VAL A 40 9.36 -9.63 -0.33
C VAL A 40 8.74 -8.35 -0.86
N GLN A 41 8.66 -7.34 0.00
CA GLN A 41 8.19 -6.00 -0.36
C GLN A 41 9.38 -5.03 -0.40
N LEU A 42 9.51 -4.31 -1.50
CA LEU A 42 10.48 -3.24 -1.67
C LEU A 42 9.75 -1.91 -1.71
N HIS A 43 10.17 -1.00 -0.83
CA HIS A 43 9.59 0.34 -0.70
C HIS A 43 10.65 1.42 -0.89
N LEU A 44 10.22 2.58 -1.37
CA LEU A 44 10.96 3.81 -1.18
C LEU A 44 10.73 4.30 0.25
N LYS A 45 11.76 4.86 0.88
CA LYS A 45 11.70 5.31 2.28
C LYS A 45 10.50 6.21 2.55
N ALA A 46 10.28 7.24 1.74
CA ALA A 46 9.16 8.17 1.94
C ALA A 46 7.78 7.48 1.86
N ILE A 47 7.63 6.47 1.02
CA ILE A 47 6.39 5.69 0.90
C ILE A 47 6.21 4.77 2.12
N ALA A 48 7.29 4.15 2.60
CA ALA A 48 7.27 3.35 3.81
C ALA A 48 6.93 4.18 5.06
N ASP A 49 7.49 5.40 5.16
CA ASP A 49 7.24 6.31 6.27
C ASP A 49 5.75 6.73 6.32
N VAL A 50 5.11 6.98 5.17
CA VAL A 50 3.66 7.23 5.10
C VAL A 50 2.85 6.00 5.53
N LYS A 51 3.18 4.82 4.99
CA LYS A 51 2.49 3.54 5.28
C LYS A 51 2.53 3.19 6.77
N ASN A 52 3.68 3.40 7.41
CA ASN A 52 3.89 3.05 8.82
C ASN A 52 3.55 4.19 9.79
N GLY A 53 3.18 5.36 9.26
CA GLY A 53 2.80 6.54 10.05
C GLY A 53 1.37 6.99 9.73
N PRO A 54 1.17 8.18 9.16
CA PRO A 54 -0.15 8.82 9.09
C PRO A 54 -1.19 8.06 8.28
N GLU A 55 -0.80 7.25 7.30
CA GLU A 55 -1.78 6.43 6.57
C GLU A 55 -2.23 5.19 7.35
N HIS A 56 -1.39 4.68 8.25
CA HIS A 56 -1.76 3.55 9.11
C HIS A 56 -2.97 3.87 9.97
N ASP A 57 -3.02 5.07 10.54
CA ASP A 57 -4.12 5.51 11.40
C ASP A 57 -5.43 5.61 10.61
N LEU A 58 -5.39 6.18 9.41
CA LEU A 58 -6.54 6.27 8.51
C LEU A 58 -7.03 4.88 8.11
N TYR A 59 -6.10 3.97 7.76
CA TYR A 59 -6.42 2.60 7.40
C TYR A 59 -7.08 1.84 8.56
N ALA A 60 -6.55 1.97 9.78
CA ALA A 60 -7.11 1.35 10.97
C ALA A 60 -8.54 1.85 11.27
N GLN A 61 -8.79 3.15 11.11
CA GLN A 61 -10.12 3.75 11.28
C GLN A 61 -11.12 3.25 10.23
N ILE A 62 -10.73 3.23 8.95
CA ILE A 62 -11.56 2.67 7.87
C ILE A 62 -11.91 1.21 8.18
N GLN A 63 -10.90 0.42 8.54
CA GLN A 63 -11.07 -1.00 8.83
C GLN A 63 -11.99 -1.22 10.04
N LYS A 64 -11.92 -0.36 11.07
CA LYS A 64 -12.82 -0.41 12.21
C LYS A 64 -14.28 -0.21 11.80
N LEU A 65 -14.56 0.82 10.98
CA LEU A 65 -15.92 1.10 10.49
C LEU A 65 -16.46 -0.05 9.63
N GLU A 66 -15.66 -0.53 8.68
CA GLU A 66 -16.05 -1.64 7.79
C GLU A 66 -16.31 -2.93 8.57
N ARG A 67 -15.45 -3.25 9.55
CA ARG A 67 -15.65 -4.42 10.44
C ARG A 67 -16.88 -4.27 11.31
N GLN A 68 -17.12 -3.09 11.87
CA GLN A 68 -18.30 -2.86 12.70
C GLN A 68 -19.59 -3.06 11.91
N ALA A 69 -19.72 -2.46 10.73
CA ALA A 69 -20.88 -2.66 9.86
C ALA A 69 -21.07 -4.14 9.48
N SER A 70 -19.98 -4.84 9.17
CA SER A 70 -19.99 -6.28 8.87
C SER A 70 -20.44 -7.12 10.07
N MET A 71 -19.94 -6.85 11.28
CA MET A 71 -20.34 -7.52 12.51
C MET A 71 -21.82 -7.29 12.85
N GLU A 72 -22.30 -6.07 12.61
CA GLU A 72 -23.70 -5.67 12.78
C GLU A 72 -24.59 -6.17 11.62
N LYS A 73 -24.02 -6.87 10.62
CA LYS A 73 -24.71 -7.39 9.43
C LYS A 73 -25.52 -6.32 8.67
N ARG A 74 -24.99 -5.10 8.64
CA ARG A 74 -25.59 -3.97 7.93
C ARG A 74 -24.63 -3.40 6.91
N ASN A 75 -25.17 -2.60 6.00
CA ASN A 75 -24.35 -1.75 5.16
C ASN A 75 -23.81 -0.55 5.96
N LEU A 76 -22.75 0.05 5.42
CA LEU A 76 -22.27 1.34 5.91
C LEU A 76 -23.36 2.39 5.72
N SER A 77 -23.58 3.20 6.77
CA SER A 77 -24.43 4.38 6.70
C SER A 77 -23.82 5.45 5.79
N GLU A 78 -24.64 6.41 5.35
CA GLU A 78 -24.16 7.52 4.52
C GLU A 78 -23.04 8.33 5.18
N ILE A 79 -23.13 8.53 6.50
CA ILE A 79 -22.12 9.24 7.30
C ILE A 79 -20.80 8.46 7.34
N GLU A 80 -20.85 7.14 7.53
CA GLU A 80 -19.66 6.28 7.52
C GLU A 80 -19.04 6.22 6.12
N MET A 81 -19.87 6.11 5.07
CA MET A 81 -19.39 6.15 3.69
C MET A 81 -18.69 7.49 3.37
N ALA A 82 -19.26 8.62 3.79
CA ALA A 82 -18.66 9.93 3.61
C ALA A 82 -17.33 10.05 4.38
N SER A 83 -17.29 9.55 5.62
CA SER A 83 -16.08 9.50 6.46
C SER A 83 -14.99 8.67 5.82
N ILE A 84 -15.30 7.46 5.35
CA ILE A 84 -14.37 6.57 4.65
C ILE A 84 -13.85 7.22 3.37
N LYS A 85 -14.73 7.86 2.59
CA LYS A 85 -14.33 8.57 1.36
C LYS A 85 -13.34 9.70 1.67
N ASN A 86 -13.59 10.47 2.73
CA ASN A 86 -12.68 11.54 3.17
C ASN A 86 -11.32 10.97 3.60
N MET A 87 -11.30 9.93 4.44
CA MET A 87 -10.06 9.28 4.88
C MET A 87 -9.26 8.69 3.70
N ARG A 88 -9.94 8.05 2.74
CA ARG A 88 -9.30 7.55 1.51
C ARG A 88 -8.69 8.69 0.67
N SER A 89 -9.35 9.84 0.60
CA SER A 89 -8.82 11.03 -0.07
C SER A 89 -7.56 11.56 0.62
N GLN A 90 -7.56 11.62 1.96
CA GLN A 90 -6.39 12.03 2.75
C GLN A 90 -5.22 11.08 2.55
N ALA A 91 -5.45 9.76 2.63
CA ALA A 91 -4.43 8.75 2.36
C ALA A 91 -3.82 8.92 0.96
N LYS A 92 -4.67 9.18 -0.05
CA LYS A 92 -4.21 9.45 -1.41
C LYS A 92 -3.33 10.68 -1.51
N ASN A 93 -3.67 11.76 -0.81
CA ASN A 93 -2.86 12.98 -0.79
C ASN A 93 -1.51 12.75 -0.12
N LEU A 94 -1.46 12.00 1.01
CA LEU A 94 -0.21 11.65 1.67
C LEU A 94 0.72 10.86 0.75
N TYR A 95 0.21 9.84 0.07
CA TYR A 95 1.00 9.06 -0.88
C TYR A 95 1.41 9.88 -2.10
N GLN A 96 0.56 10.78 -2.60
CA GLN A 96 0.92 11.65 -3.70
C GLN A 96 2.08 12.58 -3.30
N GLN A 97 2.01 13.23 -2.14
CA GLN A 97 3.07 14.11 -1.63
C GLN A 97 4.39 13.36 -1.46
N ALA A 98 4.37 12.16 -0.89
CA ALA A 98 5.56 11.33 -0.76
C ALA A 98 6.12 10.86 -2.10
N TRP A 99 5.28 10.77 -3.14
CA TRP A 99 5.69 10.35 -4.48
C TRP A 99 6.25 11.50 -5.34
N GLN A 100 5.77 12.73 -5.17
CA GLN A 100 6.13 13.88 -6.01
C GLN A 100 7.64 14.08 -6.20
N PRO A 101 8.50 14.01 -5.16
CA PRO A 101 9.94 14.23 -5.33
C PRO A 101 10.57 13.28 -6.35
N TYR A 102 10.13 12.03 -6.40
CA TYR A 102 10.65 11.03 -7.34
C TYR A 102 10.26 11.30 -8.80
N LEU A 103 9.25 12.14 -9.05
CA LEU A 103 8.90 12.60 -10.39
C LEU A 103 9.73 13.82 -10.79
N THR A 104 9.97 14.74 -9.85
CA THR A 104 10.67 16.00 -10.12
C THR A 104 12.19 15.85 -10.17
N THR A 105 12.78 14.89 -9.46
CA THR A 105 14.22 14.60 -9.54
C THR A 105 14.66 14.20 -10.96
N HIS A 106 13.75 13.69 -11.79
CA HIS A 106 14.05 13.39 -13.20
C HIS A 106 13.96 14.61 -14.14
N LEU A 107 13.46 15.76 -13.69
CA LEU A 107 13.35 16.97 -14.50
C LEU A 107 14.58 17.88 -14.40
N GLU A 108 15.35 17.81 -13.32
CA GLU A 108 16.57 18.63 -13.15
C GLU A 108 17.82 18.02 -13.83
N ALA A 109 17.72 16.77 -14.31
CA ALA A 109 18.82 16.03 -14.91
C ALA A 109 18.75 15.94 -16.45
N ALA A 110 17.93 16.78 -17.11
CA ALA A 110 17.72 16.80 -18.56
C ALA A 110 18.10 18.15 -19.18
#